data_AF-B8GG14-F1
#
_entry.id   AF-B8GG14-F1
#
_cell.length_a   1.000
_cell.length_b   1.000
_cell.length_c   1.000
_cell.angle_alpha   90.00
_cell.angle_beta   90.00
_cell.angle_gamma   90.00
#
_symmetry.space_group_name_H-M   'P 1'
#
loop_
_entity.id
_entity.type
_entity.pdbx_description
1 polymer ?
#
loop_
_entity_poly.entity_id
_entity_poly.type
_entity_poly.pdbx_seq_one_letter_code
_entity_poly.pdbx_strand_id
1 'polypeptide(L)'
;MNGSDLLLRIQSDLEEISGYTSRIAVEIPLRSEEPSTIISRLAVYNYQTYLEIRSLSGIAPDFEIDEKRLGQMYSVLAHYLDRYAPGNEDLHCYVTAISIYLTFIAHKPLHPPGSFSEEIQIVRRGSLYYCSGRRKFIRDNPSLCRFCVCQPA
;
A
#
# COMPACT_ATOMS: atom_id res chain seq x y z
N MET A 1 -8.79 17.87 3.61
CA MET A 1 -7.54 17.92 2.82
C MET A 1 -7.87 17.38 1.45
N ASN A 2 -7.21 17.89 0.41
CA ASN A 2 -7.40 17.38 -0.95
C ASN A 2 -6.36 16.27 -1.26
N GLY A 3 -6.45 15.70 -2.47
CA GLY A 3 -5.53 14.67 -2.93
C GLY A 3 -4.11 15.20 -3.04
N SER A 4 -3.91 16.42 -3.54
CA SER A 4 -2.59 17.04 -3.67
C SER A 4 -1.89 17.20 -2.31
N ASP A 5 -2.60 17.68 -1.30
CA ASP A 5 -2.14 17.82 0.09
C ASP A 5 -1.71 16.46 0.63
N LEU A 6 -2.50 15.41 0.35
CA LEU A 6 -2.20 14.05 0.82
C LEU A 6 -0.97 13.49 0.12
N LEU A 7 -0.82 13.72 -1.19
CA LEU A 7 0.38 13.31 -1.93
C LEU A 7 1.63 13.99 -1.37
N LEU A 8 1.59 15.30 -1.14
CA LEU A 8 2.72 16.04 -0.57
C LEU A 8 3.11 15.51 0.82
N ARG A 9 2.12 15.21 1.66
CA ARG A 9 2.36 14.58 2.96
C ARG A 9 3.05 13.22 2.81
N ILE A 10 2.53 12.35 1.96
CA ILE A 10 3.12 11.03 1.68
C ILE A 10 4.56 11.16 1.18
N GLN A 11 4.82 12.11 0.28
CA GLN A 11 6.17 12.36 -0.23
C GLN A 11 7.12 12.86 0.86
N SER A 12 6.64 13.74 1.76
CA SER A 12 7.40 14.20 2.93
C SER A 12 7.73 13.03 3.87
N ASP A 13 6.74 12.23 4.25
CA ASP A 13 6.90 11.07 5.13
C ASP A 13 7.97 10.09 4.57
N LEU A 14 7.97 9.87 3.24
CA LEU A 14 8.95 9.01 2.56
C LEU A 14 10.36 9.60 2.48
N GLU A 15 10.49 10.93 2.48
CA GLU A 15 11.79 11.63 2.49
C GLU A 15 12.44 11.57 3.87
N GLU A 16 11.65 11.62 4.95
CA GLU A 16 12.15 11.46 6.33
C GLU A 16 12.84 10.11 6.54
N ILE A 17 12.38 9.08 5.83
CA ILE A 17 12.98 7.74 5.83
C ILE A 17 13.87 7.48 4.61
N SER A 18 14.50 8.52 4.04
CA SER A 18 15.37 8.43 2.85
C SER A 18 16.50 7.39 2.98
N GLY A 19 17.02 7.19 4.19
CA GLY A 19 17.99 6.12 4.47
C GLY A 19 17.42 4.72 4.25
N TYR A 20 16.17 4.49 4.65
CA TYR A 20 15.45 3.24 4.39
C TYR A 20 15.12 3.07 2.92
N THR A 21 14.57 4.12 2.27
CA THR A 21 14.16 4.05 0.86
C THR A 21 15.36 3.86 -0.08
N SER A 22 16.54 4.38 0.29
CA SER A 22 17.79 4.13 -0.43
C SER A 22 18.25 2.67 -0.32
N ARG A 23 18.10 2.04 0.85
CA ARG A 23 18.44 0.61 1.04
C ARG A 23 17.56 -0.28 0.17
N ILE A 24 16.24 -0.10 0.23
CA ILE A 24 15.30 -0.91 -0.57
C ILE A 24 15.50 -0.71 -2.08
N ALA A 25 15.91 0.48 -2.52
CA ALA A 25 16.19 0.76 -3.93
C ALA A 25 17.35 -0.08 -4.49
N VAL A 26 18.28 -0.51 -3.63
CA VAL A 26 19.37 -1.42 -3.98
C VAL A 26 18.95 -2.88 -3.80
N GLU A 27 18.29 -3.22 -2.69
CA GLU A 27 17.95 -4.61 -2.35
C GLU A 27 16.89 -5.24 -3.27
N ILE A 28 15.86 -4.49 -3.66
CA ILE A 28 14.70 -5.04 -4.36
C ILE A 28 15.03 -5.48 -5.80
N PRO A 29 15.77 -4.70 -6.61
CA PRO A 29 16.21 -5.16 -7.93
C PRO A 29 17.04 -6.45 -7.86
N LEU A 30 17.96 -6.56 -6.90
CA LEU A 30 18.81 -7.74 -6.73
C LEU A 30 18.00 -9.00 -6.37
N ARG A 31 16.92 -8.85 -5.59
CA ARG A 31 16.03 -9.97 -5.22
C ARG A 31 15.08 -10.43 -6.33
N SER A 32 14.94 -9.66 -7.40
CA SER A 32 14.02 -10.01 -8.51
C SER A 32 14.51 -11.18 -9.37
N GLU A 33 15.76 -11.59 -9.18
CA GLU A 33 16.39 -12.74 -9.87
C GLU A 33 16.12 -14.08 -9.16
N GLU A 34 15.53 -14.08 -7.95
CA GLU A 34 15.22 -15.29 -7.18
C GLU A 34 13.76 -15.78 -7.37
N PRO A 35 13.45 -17.07 -7.08
CA PRO A 35 12.07 -17.57 -7.09
C PRO A 35 11.15 -16.69 -6.24
N SER A 36 10.04 -16.23 -6.83
CA SER A 36 9.21 -15.20 -6.20
C SER A 36 8.42 -15.74 -4.99
N THR A 37 8.81 -15.35 -3.79
CA THR A 37 8.02 -15.58 -2.57
C THR A 37 6.89 -14.55 -2.48
N ILE A 38 5.89 -14.81 -1.62
CA ILE A 38 4.82 -13.83 -1.33
C ILE A 38 5.42 -12.50 -0.86
N ILE A 39 6.45 -12.59 -0.01
CA ILE A 39 7.15 -11.43 0.55
C ILE A 39 7.89 -10.67 -0.56
N SER A 40 8.64 -11.35 -1.43
CA SER A 40 9.39 -10.65 -2.49
C SER A 40 8.44 -9.98 -3.50
N ARG A 41 7.30 -10.60 -3.81
CA ARG A 41 6.29 -9.98 -4.69
C ARG A 41 5.63 -8.76 -4.07
N LEU A 42 5.30 -8.81 -2.78
CA LEU A 42 4.76 -7.65 -2.08
C LEU A 42 5.80 -6.52 -2.03
N ALA A 43 7.07 -6.86 -1.77
CA ALA A 43 8.14 -5.89 -1.69
C ALA A 43 8.41 -5.21 -3.05
N VAL A 44 8.41 -5.96 -4.15
CA VAL A 44 8.51 -5.42 -5.52
C VAL A 44 7.33 -4.49 -5.82
N TYR A 45 6.10 -4.90 -5.49
CA TYR A 45 4.91 -4.08 -5.72
C TYR A 45 4.93 -2.78 -4.92
N ASN A 46 5.31 -2.85 -3.65
CA ASN A 46 5.46 -1.66 -2.81
C ASN A 46 6.55 -0.74 -3.34
N TYR A 47 7.68 -1.28 -3.79
CA TYR A 47 8.77 -0.49 -4.38
C TYR A 47 8.36 0.17 -5.71
N GLN A 48 7.64 -0.53 -6.59
CA GLN A 48 7.07 0.06 -7.79
C GLN A 48 6.09 1.19 -7.46
N THR A 49 5.30 1.01 -6.41
CA THR A 49 4.38 2.06 -5.91
C THR A 49 5.14 3.25 -5.34
N TYR A 50 6.23 3.02 -4.61
CA TYR A 50 7.14 4.08 -4.15
C TYR A 50 7.69 4.90 -5.33
N LEU A 51 8.19 4.23 -6.37
CA LEU A 51 8.68 4.91 -7.57
C LEU A 51 7.59 5.72 -8.26
N GLU A 52 6.36 5.20 -8.31
CA GLU A 52 5.19 5.93 -8.82
C GLU A 52 4.95 7.21 -8.02
N ILE A 53 4.90 7.14 -6.68
CA ILE A 53 4.74 8.30 -5.79
C ILE A 53 5.82 9.35 -6.04
N ARG A 54 7.08 8.93 -6.19
CA ARG A 54 8.22 9.84 -6.43
C ARG A 54 8.17 10.49 -7.81
N SER A 55 7.58 9.82 -8.80
CA SER A 55 7.46 10.35 -10.15
C SER A 55 6.35 11.39 -10.32
N LEU A 56 5.40 11.46 -9.38
CA LEU A 56 4.29 12.39 -9.43
C LEU A 56 4.72 13.80 -9.01
N SER A 57 4.47 14.77 -9.90
CA SER A 57 4.64 16.21 -9.61
C SER A 57 3.41 16.87 -8.96
N GLY A 58 2.28 16.17 -8.93
CA GLY A 58 1.01 16.65 -8.37
C GLY A 58 -0.18 15.80 -8.82
N ILE A 59 -1.38 16.17 -8.38
CA ILE A 59 -2.65 15.53 -8.77
C ILE A 59 -3.50 16.53 -9.57
N ALA A 60 -3.99 16.11 -10.74
CA ALA A 60 -4.90 16.91 -11.55
C ALA A 60 -5.87 16.01 -12.37
N PRO A 61 -7.20 16.23 -12.30
CA PRO A 61 -7.88 17.15 -11.40
C PRO A 61 -7.75 16.72 -9.94
N ASP A 62 -7.73 17.69 -9.03
CA ASP A 62 -7.72 17.41 -7.59
C ASP A 62 -9.11 16.94 -7.11
N PHE A 63 -9.14 16.33 -5.94
CA PHE A 63 -10.35 15.77 -5.34
C PHE A 63 -10.28 15.81 -3.82
N GLU A 64 -11.45 15.82 -3.17
CA GLU A 64 -11.53 15.78 -1.72
C GLU A 64 -11.26 14.38 -1.17
N ILE A 65 -10.53 14.31 -0.06
CA ILE A 65 -10.30 13.08 0.69
C ILE A 65 -11.31 12.99 1.84
N ASP A 66 -11.92 11.81 2.01
CA ASP A 66 -12.65 11.48 3.23
C ASP A 66 -11.67 11.35 4.41
N GLU A 67 -11.47 12.46 5.13
CA GLU A 67 -10.55 12.55 6.26
C GLU A 67 -10.89 11.58 7.39
N LYS A 68 -12.18 11.29 7.61
CA LYS A 68 -12.60 10.33 8.64
C LYS A 68 -12.14 8.94 8.28
N ARG A 69 -12.35 8.52 7.02
CA ARG A 69 -11.88 7.23 6.52
C ARG A 69 -10.35 7.15 6.49
N LEU A 70 -9.67 8.25 6.14
CA LEU A 70 -8.22 8.35 6.18
C LEU A 70 -7.68 8.15 7.61
N GLY A 71 -8.21 8.87 8.59
CA GLY A 71 -7.83 8.74 10.00
C GLY A 71 -8.06 7.33 10.55
N GLN A 72 -9.18 6.69 10.17
CA GLN A 72 -9.44 5.29 10.52
C GLN A 72 -8.40 4.35 9.92
N MET A 73 -7.99 4.56 8.67
CA MET A 73 -6.97 3.73 8.04
C MET A 73 -5.62 3.87 8.72
N TYR A 74 -5.19 5.10 9.06
CA TYR A 74 -3.96 5.33 9.84
C TYR A 74 -3.99 4.57 11.17
N SER A 75 -5.08 4.65 11.93
CA SER A 75 -5.19 3.93 13.22
C SER A 75 -5.11 2.41 13.05
N VAL A 76 -5.76 1.84 12.02
CA VAL A 76 -5.73 0.40 11.77
C VAL A 76 -4.35 -0.06 11.27
N LEU A 77 -3.68 0.75 10.44
CA LEU A 77 -2.30 0.49 10.00
C LEU A 77 -1.33 0.47 11.17
N ALA A 78 -1.40 1.48 12.05
CA ALA A 78 -0.58 1.52 13.27
C ALA A 78 -0.74 0.25 14.10
N HIS A 79 -1.98 -0.13 14.44
CA HIS A 79 -2.24 -1.37 15.19
C HIS A 79 -1.78 -2.65 14.46
N TYR A 80 -1.91 -2.70 13.13
CA TYR A 80 -1.46 -3.84 12.34
C TYR A 80 0.07 -3.95 12.37
N LEU A 81 0.77 -2.83 12.16
CA LEU A 81 2.22 -2.79 12.07
C LEU A 81 2.89 -2.96 13.44
N ASP A 82 2.29 -2.43 14.52
CA ASP A 82 2.72 -2.71 15.90
C ASP A 82 2.64 -4.20 16.22
N ARG A 83 1.62 -4.90 15.70
CA ARG A 83 1.45 -6.34 15.93
C ARG A 83 2.44 -7.19 15.14
N TYR A 84 2.64 -6.87 13.86
CA TYR A 84 3.36 -7.76 12.93
C TYR A 84 4.78 -7.32 12.61
N ALA A 85 5.18 -6.10 12.93
CA ALA A 85 6.52 -5.56 12.71
C ALA A 85 6.95 -4.62 13.86
N PRO A 86 6.87 -5.04 15.13
CA PRO A 86 7.16 -4.18 16.27
C PRO A 86 8.58 -3.60 16.21
N GLY A 87 8.72 -2.31 16.52
CA GLY A 87 10.01 -1.62 16.60
C GLY A 87 10.66 -1.27 15.25
N ASN A 88 9.97 -1.46 14.13
CA ASN A 88 10.49 -1.15 12.80
C ASN A 88 9.84 0.13 12.23
N GLU A 89 10.16 1.28 12.82
CA GLU A 89 9.52 2.57 12.53
C GLU A 89 9.64 2.99 11.06
N ASP A 90 10.81 2.81 10.44
CA ASP A 90 11.02 3.09 9.01
C ASP A 90 10.07 2.26 8.12
N LEU A 91 9.95 0.95 8.41
CA LEU A 91 9.03 0.07 7.69
C LEU A 91 7.58 0.48 7.93
N HIS A 92 7.23 0.93 9.14
CA HIS A 92 5.88 1.40 9.44
C HIS A 92 5.51 2.61 8.61
N CYS A 93 6.40 3.61 8.58
CA CYS A 93 6.24 4.81 7.76
C CYS A 93 6.09 4.43 6.28
N TYR A 94 7.00 3.59 5.76
CA TYR A 94 6.98 3.14 4.38
C TYR A 94 5.68 2.42 4.01
N VAL A 95 5.28 1.38 4.75
CA VAL A 95 4.06 0.60 4.45
C VAL A 95 2.81 1.46 4.59
N THR A 96 2.80 2.41 5.54
CA THR A 96 1.70 3.35 5.72
C THR A 96 1.56 4.26 4.49
N ALA A 97 2.64 4.93 4.08
CA ALA A 97 2.68 5.79 2.91
C ALA A 97 2.17 5.07 1.65
N ILE A 98 2.68 3.86 1.38
CA ILE A 98 2.25 3.03 0.24
C ILE A 98 0.76 2.69 0.33
N SER A 99 0.29 2.23 1.49
CA SER A 99 -1.09 1.77 1.67
C SER A 99 -2.10 2.91 1.52
N ILE A 100 -1.79 4.10 2.04
CA ILE A 100 -2.61 5.30 1.89
C ILE A 100 -2.66 5.72 0.42
N TYR A 101 -1.51 5.81 -0.25
CA TYR A 101 -1.44 6.17 -1.67
C TYR A 101 -2.29 5.22 -2.54
N LEU A 102 -2.11 3.90 -2.37
CA LEU A 102 -2.87 2.90 -3.12
C LEU A 102 -4.38 3.06 -2.93
N THR A 103 -4.82 3.38 -1.72
CA THR A 103 -6.25 3.43 -1.37
C THR A 103 -6.91 4.73 -1.80
N PHE A 104 -6.27 5.86 -1.51
CA PHE A 104 -6.89 7.19 -1.61
C PHE A 104 -6.49 7.95 -2.86
N ILE A 105 -5.38 7.60 -3.51
CA ILE A 105 -4.87 8.33 -4.68
C ILE A 105 -4.89 7.44 -5.94
N ALA A 106 -4.18 6.32 -5.92
CA ALA A 106 -4.05 5.48 -7.11
C ALA A 106 -5.27 4.58 -7.37
N HIS A 107 -6.13 4.41 -6.35
CA HIS A 107 -7.24 3.46 -6.36
C HIS A 107 -6.83 2.04 -6.83
N LYS A 108 -5.70 1.56 -6.31
CA LYS A 108 -5.12 0.24 -6.61
C LYS A 108 -5.24 -0.70 -5.39
N PRO A 109 -5.23 -2.02 -5.61
CA PRO A 109 -5.28 -3.00 -4.53
C PRO A 109 -4.11 -2.88 -3.55
N LEU A 110 -4.33 -3.21 -2.27
CA LEU A 110 -3.25 -3.26 -1.26
C LEU A 110 -2.27 -4.42 -1.47
N HIS A 111 -2.67 -5.46 -2.20
CA HIS A 111 -1.79 -6.56 -2.60
C HIS A 111 -1.61 -6.56 -4.12
N PRO A 112 -0.49 -7.07 -4.65
CA PRO A 112 -0.26 -7.11 -6.09
C PRO A 112 -1.37 -7.88 -6.84
N PRO A 113 -1.82 -7.40 -8.02
CA PRO A 113 -2.68 -8.18 -8.91
C PRO A 113 -2.09 -9.54 -9.30
N GLY A 114 -2.96 -10.51 -9.59
CA GLY A 114 -2.60 -11.90 -9.86
C GLY A 114 -2.84 -12.83 -8.66
N SER A 115 -2.37 -14.07 -8.77
CA SER A 115 -2.40 -15.02 -7.64
C SER A 115 -1.34 -14.61 -6.63
N PHE A 116 -1.69 -13.97 -5.52
CA PHE A 116 -0.75 -13.46 -4.51
C PHE A 116 -0.37 -14.54 -3.50
N SER A 117 -1.36 -15.28 -3.00
CA SER A 117 -1.24 -16.45 -2.12
C SER A 117 -2.33 -17.46 -2.45
N GLU A 118 -2.33 -18.63 -1.81
CA GLU A 118 -3.39 -19.64 -2.00
C GLU A 118 -4.80 -19.08 -1.72
N GLU A 119 -4.90 -18.12 -0.79
CA GLU A 119 -6.18 -17.55 -0.35
C GLU A 119 -6.50 -16.20 -1.01
N ILE A 120 -5.49 -15.55 -1.61
CA ILE A 120 -5.60 -14.19 -2.17
C ILE A 120 -5.21 -14.23 -3.65
N GLN A 121 -6.22 -14.15 -4.50
CA GLN A 121 -6.12 -13.88 -5.92
C GLN A 121 -6.82 -12.56 -6.21
N ILE A 122 -6.12 -11.67 -6.92
CA ILE A 122 -6.65 -10.38 -7.35
C ILE A 122 -6.79 -10.36 -8.86
N VAL A 123 -8.00 -10.13 -9.34
CA VAL A 123 -8.32 -10.08 -10.77
C VAL A 123 -8.89 -8.70 -11.11
N ARG A 124 -8.40 -8.10 -12.20
CA ARG A 124 -8.97 -6.88 -12.75
C ARG A 124 -10.05 -7.24 -13.78
N ARG A 125 -11.24 -6.65 -13.66
CA ARG A 125 -12.32 -6.73 -14.66
C ARG A 125 -12.75 -5.31 -15.00
N GLY A 126 -12.33 -4.81 -16.16
CA GLY A 126 -12.51 -3.41 -16.54
C GLY A 126 -11.74 -2.47 -15.60
N SER A 127 -12.45 -1.49 -15.01
CA SER A 127 -11.90 -0.55 -14.02
C SER A 127 -11.91 -1.09 -12.58
N LEU A 128 -12.53 -2.25 -12.33
CA LEU A 128 -12.71 -2.80 -10.99
C LEU A 128 -11.71 -3.93 -10.70
N TYR A 129 -11.31 -4.03 -9.43
CA TYR A 129 -10.51 -5.14 -8.92
C TYR A 129 -11.37 -6.04 -8.03
N TYR A 130 -11.12 -7.35 -8.05
CA TYR A 130 -11.81 -8.36 -7.25
C TYR A 130 -10.79 -9.20 -6.50
N CYS A 131 -11.04 -9.48 -5.22
CA CYS A 131 -10.14 -10.25 -4.36
C CYS A 131 -10.87 -11.46 -3.74
N SER A 132 -10.33 -12.67 -3.94
CA SER A 132 -10.87 -13.91 -3.36
C SER A 132 -10.85 -13.91 -1.83
N GLY A 133 -9.77 -13.38 -1.23
CA GLY A 133 -9.59 -13.37 0.22
C GLY A 133 -10.46 -12.35 0.95
N ARG A 134 -11.03 -11.35 0.26
CA ARG A 134 -11.71 -10.22 0.93
C ARG A 134 -12.86 -10.67 1.82
N ARG A 135 -13.74 -11.57 1.35
CA ARG A 135 -14.89 -12.05 2.15
C ARG A 135 -14.46 -12.72 3.45
N LYS A 136 -13.32 -13.42 3.41
CA LYS A 136 -12.76 -14.15 4.55
C LYS A 136 -12.14 -13.18 5.57
N PHE A 137 -11.22 -12.32 5.13
CA PHE A 137 -10.37 -11.54 6.03
C PHE A 137 -10.94 -10.17 6.44
N ILE A 138 -12.05 -9.70 5.83
CA ILE A 138 -12.62 -8.36 6.13
C ILE A 138 -13.06 -8.20 7.59
N ARG A 139 -13.39 -9.31 8.27
CA ARG A 139 -13.85 -9.33 9.66
C ARG A 139 -12.72 -9.46 10.67
N ASP A 140 -11.49 -9.67 10.23
CA ASP A 140 -10.35 -9.79 11.14
C ASP A 140 -10.04 -8.44 11.83
N ASN A 141 -9.40 -8.51 12.99
CA ASN A 141 -9.03 -7.32 13.75
C ASN A 141 -7.54 -7.35 14.16
N PRO A 142 -6.70 -6.44 13.63
CA PRO A 142 -6.98 -5.40 12.64
C PRO A 142 -6.98 -5.95 11.21
N SER A 143 -7.99 -5.61 10.40
CA SER A 143 -8.04 -5.96 8.97
C SER A 143 -7.97 -4.72 8.08
N LEU A 144 -6.95 -4.68 7.22
CA LEU A 144 -6.80 -3.64 6.19
C LEU A 144 -7.72 -3.86 4.99
N CYS A 145 -8.32 -5.06 4.85
CA CYS A 145 -9.21 -5.37 3.73
C CYS A 145 -10.42 -4.43 3.65
N ARG A 146 -10.86 -3.85 4.78
CA ARG A 146 -11.96 -2.88 4.80
C ARG A 146 -11.66 -1.60 4.01
N PHE A 147 -10.38 -1.23 3.88
CA PHE A 147 -9.96 -0.02 3.16
C PHE A 147 -9.61 -0.28 1.70
N CYS A 148 -9.12 -1.49 1.38
CA CYS A 148 -8.73 -1.88 0.03
C CYS A 148 -9.83 -1.61 -1.01
N VAL A 149 -9.44 -1.28 -2.24
CA VAL A 149 -10.37 -0.99 -3.36
C VAL A 149 -11.03 -2.23 -3.97
N CYS A 150 -10.47 -3.42 -3.73
CA CYS A 150 -10.99 -4.66 -4.33
C CYS A 150 -12.42 -4.95 -3.88
N GLN A 151 -13.30 -5.30 -4.78
CA GLN A 151 -14.57 -5.92 -4.45
C GLN A 151 -14.37 -7.37 -3.98
N PRO A 152 -15.27 -7.93 -3.17
CA PRO A 152 -15.26 -9.36 -2.91
C PRO A 152 -15.51 -10.12 -4.21
N ALA A 153 -14.62 -11.08 -4.53
CA ALA A 153 -14.84 -11.99 -5.64
C ALA A 153 -16.01 -12.97 -5.34
#